data_AF-A0A1G3LJ94-F1
#
_entry.id   AF-A0A1G3LJ94-F1
#
_cell.length_a   1.000
_cell.length_b   1.000
_cell.length_c   1.000
_cell.angle_alpha   90.00
_cell.angle_beta   90.00
_cell.angle_gamma   90.00
#
_symmetry.space_group_name_H-M   'P 1'
#
loop_
_entity.id
_entity.type
_entity.pdbx_description
1 polymer ?
#
loop_
_entity_poly.entity_id
_entity_poly.type
_entity_poly.pdbx_seq_one_letter_code
_entity_poly.pdbx_strand_id
1 'polypeptide(L)'
;MPDELKITDINPRRFTPQEKKRKRYLKDRRNNYSENDKSSRKAIKFRKKWVNKSYRSNVNNKLRNNNDLDLDNSVKSVRKKDWKKSPDIPLIDYVKIQLKHRKERIDGKKLRNKIQLANSLRNLE
;
A
#
# COMPACT_ATOMS: atom_id res chain seq x y z
N MET A 1 -29.74 -6.00 -12.14
CA MET A 1 -28.76 -5.74 -11.08
C MET A 1 -28.96 -6.77 -9.99
N PRO A 2 -28.17 -7.86 -9.89
CA PRO A 2 -28.38 -8.84 -8.84
C PRO A 2 -27.39 -8.66 -7.69
N ASP A 3 -27.98 -8.42 -6.52
CA ASP A 3 -27.64 -8.97 -5.21
C ASP A 3 -26.25 -8.69 -4.62
N GLU A 4 -26.20 -7.58 -3.89
CA GLU A 4 -25.26 -7.39 -2.79
C GLU A 4 -25.66 -8.28 -1.59
N LEU A 5 -25.41 -9.59 -1.70
CA LEU A 5 -25.48 -10.48 -0.54
C LEU A 5 -24.46 -10.03 0.52
N LYS A 6 -24.96 -9.56 1.66
CA LYS A 6 -24.14 -9.22 2.83
C LYS A 6 -23.43 -10.48 3.32
N ILE A 7 -22.13 -10.35 3.58
CA ILE A 7 -21.21 -11.47 3.91
C ILE A 7 -21.66 -12.22 5.20
N THR A 8 -22.51 -11.62 6.01
CA THR A 8 -22.98 -12.12 7.31
C THR A 8 -23.92 -13.31 7.22
N ASP A 9 -24.58 -13.56 6.07
CA ASP A 9 -25.71 -14.48 5.99
C ASP A 9 -25.37 -15.81 5.29
N ILE A 10 -24.10 -16.04 4.94
CA ILE A 10 -23.72 -17.11 4.02
C ILE A 10 -23.12 -18.32 4.75
N ASN A 11 -23.88 -19.42 4.78
CA ASN A 11 -23.47 -20.70 5.38
C ASN A 11 -22.23 -21.29 4.66
N PRO A 12 -21.11 -21.57 5.37
CA PRO A 12 -19.86 -22.02 4.76
C PRO A 12 -19.94 -23.34 3.98
N ARG A 13 -20.96 -24.17 4.25
CA ARG A 13 -21.19 -25.43 3.54
C ARG A 13 -21.97 -25.27 2.23
N ARG A 14 -22.55 -24.09 1.95
CA ARG A 14 -23.41 -23.83 0.77
C ARG A 14 -22.80 -22.87 -0.25
N PHE A 15 -21.53 -22.49 -0.10
CA PHE A 15 -20.91 -21.60 -1.09
C PHE A 15 -20.64 -22.32 -2.41
N THR A 16 -21.05 -21.71 -3.52
CA THR A 16 -20.61 -22.11 -4.85
C THR A 16 -19.10 -21.90 -5.00
N PRO A 17 -18.42 -22.62 -5.92
CA PRO A 17 -17.01 -22.37 -6.21
C PRO A 17 -16.69 -20.90 -6.51
N GLN A 18 -17.60 -20.19 -7.19
CA GLN A 18 -17.48 -18.78 -7.56
C GLN A 18 -17.52 -17.88 -6.33
N GLU A 19 -18.43 -18.14 -5.39
CA GLU A 19 -18.52 -17.38 -4.15
C GLU A 19 -17.33 -17.64 -3.23
N LYS A 20 -16.85 -18.90 -3.15
CA LYS A 20 -15.60 -19.24 -2.42
C LYS A 20 -14.43 -18.43 -2.98
N LYS A 21 -14.34 -18.32 -4.31
CA LYS A 21 -13.30 -17.53 -4.99
C LYS A 21 -13.43 -16.03 -4.69
N ARG A 22 -14.63 -15.46 -4.78
CA ARG A 22 -14.90 -14.05 -4.45
C ARG A 22 -14.53 -13.73 -3.00
N LYS A 23 -14.94 -14.58 -2.06
CA LYS A 23 -14.60 -14.45 -0.64
C LYS A 23 -13.08 -14.50 -0.41
N ARG A 24 -12.38 -15.42 -1.07
CA ARG A 24 -10.92 -15.50 -0.99
C ARG A 24 -10.25 -14.22 -1.53
N TYR A 25 -10.76 -13.66 -2.62
CA TYR A 25 -10.21 -12.43 -3.22
C TYR A 25 -10.44 -11.17 -2.39
N LEU A 26 -11.52 -11.12 -1.60
CA LEU A 26 -11.78 -10.02 -0.67
C LEU A 26 -10.98 -10.15 0.62
N LYS A 27 -10.75 -11.39 1.09
CA LYS A 27 -10.03 -11.64 2.35
C LYS A 27 -8.52 -11.61 2.20
N ASP A 28 -7.97 -12.16 1.11
CA ASP A 28 -6.52 -12.14 0.84
C ASP A 28 -6.09 -10.70 0.53
N ARG A 29 -5.00 -10.25 1.17
CA ARG A 29 -4.46 -8.90 1.03
C ARG A 29 -3.02 -8.95 0.54
N ARG A 30 -2.67 -8.05 -0.38
CA ARG A 30 -1.35 -7.96 -1.01
C ARG A 30 -0.76 -6.56 -0.84
N ASN A 31 0.57 -6.52 -0.77
CA ASN A 31 1.30 -5.26 -0.73
C ASN A 31 1.12 -4.52 -2.07
N ASN A 32 0.61 -3.29 -2.01
CA ASN A 32 0.41 -2.44 -3.20
C ASN A 32 1.67 -1.63 -3.58
N TYR A 33 2.59 -1.43 -2.63
CA TYR A 33 3.74 -0.54 -2.85
C TYR A 33 4.82 -1.12 -3.76
N SER A 34 4.60 -2.33 -4.31
CA SER A 34 5.56 -3.09 -5.13
C SER A 34 6.94 -3.24 -4.48
N GLU A 35 7.01 -3.03 -3.16
CA GLU A 35 8.21 -3.20 -2.37
C GLU A 35 8.48 -4.69 -2.17
N ASN A 36 9.76 -5.06 -2.12
CA ASN A 36 10.15 -6.41 -1.78
C ASN A 36 9.62 -6.74 -0.36
N ASP A 37 9.08 -7.95 -0.16
CA ASP A 37 8.59 -8.39 1.16
C ASP A 37 9.67 -8.23 2.25
N LYS A 38 10.93 -8.50 1.93
CA LYS A 38 12.05 -8.33 2.87
C LYS A 38 12.26 -6.87 3.26
N SER A 39 12.12 -5.94 2.32
CA SER A 39 12.32 -4.52 2.59
C SER A 39 11.15 -3.93 3.36
N SER A 40 9.91 -4.29 3.00
CA SER A 40 8.71 -3.84 3.72
C SER A 40 8.73 -4.24 5.20
N ARG A 41 9.11 -5.50 5.50
CA ARG A 41 9.25 -5.98 6.88
C ARG A 41 10.29 -5.19 7.67
N LYS A 42 11.44 -4.86 7.06
CA LYS A 42 12.51 -4.08 7.70
C LYS A 42 12.12 -2.61 7.87
N ALA A 43 11.49 -2.01 6.86
CA ALA A 43 11.09 -0.61 6.84
C ALA A 43 10.10 -0.29 7.97
N ILE A 44 9.13 -1.17 8.21
CA ILE A 44 8.16 -1.02 9.32
C ILE A 44 8.88 -0.96 10.68
N LYS A 45 9.76 -1.92 10.95
CA LYS A 45 10.54 -1.97 12.21
C LYS A 45 11.40 -0.71 12.36
N PHE A 46 12.09 -0.32 11.30
CA PHE A 46 12.93 0.86 11.28
C PHE A 46 12.14 2.13 11.57
N ARG A 47 11.00 2.33 10.89
CA ARG A 47 10.18 3.53 11.02
C ARG A 47 9.57 3.64 12.42
N LYS A 48 9.07 2.53 12.99
CA LYS A 48 8.63 2.48 14.40
C LYS A 48 9.74 2.87 15.36
N LYS A 49 10.95 2.31 15.18
CA LYS A 49 12.13 2.64 16.00
C LYS A 49 12.47 4.13 15.90
N TRP A 50 12.49 4.67 14.69
CA TRP A 50 12.81 6.07 14.43
C TRP A 50 11.82 7.03 15.09
N VAL A 51 10.51 6.81 14.94
CA VAL A 51 9.46 7.64 15.57
C VAL A 51 9.56 7.64 17.10
N ASN A 52 9.81 6.47 17.70
CA ASN A 52 9.98 6.38 19.16
C ASN A 52 11.29 7.04 19.61
N LYS A 53 12.38 6.90 18.83
CA LYS A 53 13.67 7.52 19.14
C LYS A 53 13.57 9.05 19.06
N SER A 54 12.95 9.60 18.01
CA SER A 54 12.80 11.05 17.85
C SER A 54 11.92 11.63 18.96
N TYR A 55 10.82 10.95 19.32
CA TYR A 55 9.97 11.36 20.43
C TYR A 55 10.73 11.44 21.75
N ARG A 56 11.44 10.37 22.12
CA ARG A 56 12.24 10.34 23.36
C ARG A 56 13.36 11.38 23.34
N SER A 57 14.00 11.59 22.20
CA SER A 57 15.03 12.62 22.06
C SER A 57 14.46 14.02 22.28
N ASN A 58 13.28 14.32 21.73
CA ASN A 58 12.62 15.60 21.92
C ASN A 58 12.21 15.83 23.38
N VAL A 59 11.65 14.80 24.02
CA VAL A 59 11.32 14.83 25.46
C VAL A 59 12.58 15.09 26.29
N ASN A 60 13.66 14.35 26.05
CA ASN A 60 14.93 14.54 26.76
C ASN A 60 15.55 15.92 26.54
N ASN A 61 15.47 16.45 25.31
CA ASN A 61 15.96 17.81 25.03
C ASN A 61 15.14 18.85 25.79
N LYS A 62 13.81 18.70 25.88
CA LYS A 62 12.97 19.58 26.71
C LYS A 62 13.29 19.46 28.19
N LEU A 63 13.56 18.25 28.69
CA LEU A 63 13.99 18.00 30.07
C LEU A 63 15.33 18.65 30.41
N ARG A 64 16.29 18.61 29.48
CA ARG A 64 17.66 19.11 29.73
C ARG A 64 17.82 20.61 29.54
N ASN A 65 17.02 21.21 28.67
CA ASN A 65 17.21 22.60 28.26
C ASN A 65 16.22 23.58 28.90
N ASN A 66 15.18 23.09 29.61
CA ASN A 66 14.26 23.95 30.35
C ASN A 66 14.66 23.96 31.84
N ASN A 67 14.99 25.14 32.36
CA ASN A 67 15.19 25.38 33.80
C ASN A 67 13.92 25.99 34.44
N ASP A 68 12.81 26.04 33.71
CA ASP A 68 11.57 26.68 34.14
C ASP A 68 10.76 25.81 35.11
N LEU A 69 10.01 26.48 36.00
CA LEU A 69 9.02 25.87 36.89
C LEU A 69 7.90 25.13 36.13
N ASP A 70 7.73 25.39 34.83
CA ASP A 70 6.67 24.83 33.99
C ASP A 70 7.14 23.65 33.09
N LEU A 71 8.22 22.99 33.51
CA LEU A 71 8.83 21.84 32.82
C LEU A 71 7.82 20.76 32.42
N ASP A 72 6.88 20.46 33.32
CA ASP A 72 5.84 19.46 33.14
C ASP A 72 4.95 19.76 31.94
N ASN A 73 4.52 21.02 31.78
CA ASN A 73 3.70 21.43 30.65
C ASN A 73 4.52 21.42 29.35
N SER A 74 5.79 21.83 29.41
CA SER A 74 6.67 21.74 28.24
C SER A 74 6.90 20.30 27.78
N VAL A 75 7.01 19.32 28.68
CA VAL A 75 7.17 17.91 28.31
C VAL A 75 5.87 17.34 27.76
N LYS A 76 4.72 17.64 28.40
CA LYS A 76 3.38 17.23 27.95
C LYS A 76 3.04 17.77 26.56
N SER A 77 3.59 18.91 26.17
CA SER A 77 3.41 19.50 24.85
C SER A 77 4.04 18.67 23.71
N VAL A 78 5.03 17.82 24.02
CA VAL A 78 5.74 17.04 23.00
C VAL A 78 4.82 15.96 22.47
N ARG A 79 4.50 16.03 21.17
CA ARG A 79 3.69 15.01 20.50
C ARG A 79 4.55 14.01 19.75
N LYS A 80 4.23 12.73 19.92
CA LYS A 80 4.78 11.67 19.09
C LYS A 80 4.21 11.81 17.67
N LYS A 81 5.06 11.63 16.67
CA LYS A 81 4.61 11.57 15.27
C LYS A 81 3.62 10.41 15.09
N ASP A 82 2.45 10.70 14.54
CA ASP A 82 1.46 9.67 14.22
C ASP A 82 1.90 8.92 12.96
N TRP A 83 2.60 7.81 13.17
CA TRP A 83 2.99 6.90 12.10
C TRP A 83 2.15 5.65 12.17
N LYS A 84 1.54 5.32 11.03
CA LYS A 84 0.76 4.09 10.84
C LYS A 84 1.24 3.40 9.57
N LYS A 85 1.26 2.06 9.60
CA LYS A 85 1.48 1.28 8.37
C LYS A 85 0.27 1.52 7.47
N SER A 86 0.50 1.80 6.19
CA SER A 86 -0.57 1.81 5.21
C SER A 86 -1.21 0.41 5.12
N PRO A 87 -2.55 0.29 5.04
CA PRO A 87 -3.20 -0.99 4.88
C PRO A 87 -2.84 -1.63 3.52
N ASP A 88 -2.70 -2.95 3.52
CA ASP A 88 -2.54 -3.73 2.30
C ASP A 88 -3.88 -3.78 1.52
N ILE A 89 -3.82 -3.87 0.18
CA ILE A 89 -5.02 -3.88 -0.68
C ILE A 89 -5.57 -5.29 -0.85
N PRO A 90 -6.89 -5.49 -1.06
CA PRO A 90 -7.44 -6.81 -1.31
C PRO A 90 -6.94 -7.35 -2.66
N LEU A 91 -6.83 -8.68 -2.74
CA LEU A 91 -6.29 -9.37 -3.93
C LEU A 91 -7.09 -9.03 -5.19
N ILE A 92 -8.40 -8.82 -5.08
CA ILE A 92 -9.23 -8.42 -6.23
C ILE A 92 -8.74 -7.13 -6.88
N ASP A 93 -8.41 -6.11 -6.08
CA ASP A 93 -7.98 -4.82 -6.59
C ASP A 93 -6.54 -4.89 -7.08
N TYR A 94 -5.69 -5.67 -6.40
CA TYR A 94 -4.34 -5.97 -6.87
C TYR A 94 -4.36 -6.60 -8.27
N VAL A 95 -5.23 -7.60 -8.50
CA VAL A 95 -5.36 -8.26 -9.81
C VAL A 95 -5.86 -7.30 -10.88
N LYS A 96 -6.83 -6.43 -10.57
CA LYS A 96 -7.31 -5.40 -11.51
C LYS A 96 -6.17 -4.46 -11.94
N ILE A 97 -5.35 -4.01 -10.99
CA ILE A 97 -4.18 -3.16 -11.25
C ILE A 97 -3.19 -3.90 -12.17
N GLN A 98 -2.90 -5.16 -11.88
CA GLN A 98 -1.99 -5.98 -12.70
C GLN A 98 -2.50 -6.18 -14.13
N LEU A 99 -3.79 -6.45 -14.31
CA LEU A 99 -4.41 -6.61 -15.63
C LEU A 99 -4.38 -5.29 -16.41
N LYS A 100 -4.65 -4.16 -15.75
CA LYS A 100 -4.54 -2.82 -16.34
C LYS A 100 -3.12 -2.56 -16.84
N HIS A 101 -2.11 -2.74 -15.99
CA HIS A 101 -0.70 -2.54 -16.38
C HIS A 101 -0.26 -3.48 -17.50
N ARG A 102 -0.74 -4.74 -17.50
CA ARG A 102 -0.46 -5.68 -18.58
C ARG A 102 -1.03 -5.20 -19.91
N LYS A 103 -2.27 -4.72 -19.91
CA LYS A 103 -2.92 -4.16 -21.10
C LYS A 103 -2.15 -2.96 -21.64
N GLU A 104 -1.81 -2.01 -20.77
CA GLU A 104 -1.02 -0.82 -21.13
C GLU A 104 0.34 -1.18 -21.75
N ARG A 105 1.03 -2.19 -21.22
CA ARG A 105 2.30 -2.67 -21.81
C ARG A 105 2.13 -3.29 -23.19
N ILE A 106 1.08 -4.08 -23.40
CA ILE A 106 0.78 -4.71 -24.71
C ILE A 106 0.43 -3.63 -25.73
N ASP A 107 -0.44 -2.69 -25.37
CA ASP A 107 -0.89 -1.62 -26.24
C ASP A 107 0.29 -0.68 -26.60
N GLY A 108 1.13 -0.34 -25.62
CA GLY A 108 2.37 0.41 -25.86
C GLY A 108 3.35 -0.32 -26.79
N LYS A 109 3.48 -1.65 -26.67
CA LYS A 109 4.32 -2.45 -27.57
C LYS A 109 3.77 -2.44 -29.01
N LYS A 110 2.45 -2.60 -29.18
CA LYS A 110 1.80 -2.52 -30.50
C LYS A 110 2.01 -1.16 -31.16
N LEU A 111 1.85 -0.07 -30.40
CA LEU A 111 2.06 1.29 -30.90
C LEU A 111 3.50 1.50 -31.38
N ARG A 112 4.49 1.07 -30.59
CA ARG A 112 5.91 1.14 -30.98
C ARG A 112 6.21 0.38 -32.27
N ASN A 113 5.69 -0.84 -32.40
CA ASN A 113 5.86 -1.64 -33.61
C ASN A 113 5.25 -0.97 -34.84
N LYS A 114 4.05 -0.37 -34.69
CA LYS A 114 3.38 0.36 -35.79
C LYS A 114 4.20 1.58 -36.24
N ILE A 115 4.75 2.34 -35.30
CA ILE A 115 5.63 3.48 -35.60
C ILE A 115 6.89 3.01 -36.33
N GLN A 116 7.51 1.92 -35.87
CA GLN A 116 8.72 1.37 -36.47
C GLN A 116 8.46 0.91 -37.92
N LEU A 117 7.34 0.23 -38.17
CA LEU A 117 6.91 -0.16 -39.53
C LEU A 117 6.70 1.07 -40.43
N ALA A 118 6.01 2.10 -39.93
CA ALA A 118 5.76 3.33 -40.68
C ALA A 118 7.03 4.13 -40.98
N ASN A 119 8.06 4.02 -40.13
CA ASN A 119 9.37 4.62 -40.38
C ASN A 119 10.18 3.80 -41.39
N SER A 120 10.14 2.46 -41.33
CA SER A 120 10.84 1.63 -42.32
C SER A 120 10.27 1.80 -43.72
N LEU A 121 8.95 1.95 -43.86
CA LEU A 121 8.30 2.19 -45.16
C LEU A 121 8.71 3.54 -45.75
N ARG A 122 8.80 4.59 -44.92
CA ARG A 122 9.24 5.93 -45.37
C ARG A 122 10.71 6.01 -45.79
N ASN A 123 11.55 5.08 -45.33
CA ASN A 123 12.96 5.03 -45.69
C ASN A 123 13.23 4.19 -46.94
N LEU A 124 12.18 3.59 -47.53
CA LEU A 124 12.25 2.80 -48.76
C LEU A 124 11.74 3.57 -49.99
N GLU A 125 11.12 4.74 -49.78
CA GLU A 125 10.78 5.74 -50.80
C GLU A 125 11.90 6.77 -50.92
#